data_AF-A0A382ERG8-F1
#
_entry.id   AF-A0A382ERG8-F1
#
_cell.length_a   1.000
_cell.length_b   1.000
_cell.length_c   1.000
_cell.angle_alpha   90.00
_cell.angle_beta   90.00
_cell.angle_gamma   90.00
#
_symmetry.space_group_name_H-M   'P 1'
#
loop_
_entity.id
_entity.type
_entity.pdbx_description
1 polymer ?
#
loop_
_entity_poly.entity_id
_entity_poly.type
_entity_poly.pdbx_seq_one_letter_code
_entity_poly.pdbx_strand_id
1 'polypeptide(L)'
;MAFEAFCVFHKTCMPGNIYGEKPPLDKFINSPEYNGFYTFGKYLAELKLPKDQQQEFMKFVMQQGVKIKDWAKSFVLEEFIKLYSLKEDPKRAVESVIILAEEWSNENNRHWTEFFDKVPASMATHFIITGRISPWIIYGTNAGQRMVDRLNERELELVVNHINVNTWKHKLKKYPASLNELEIIDETCISK
;
A
#
# COMPACT_ATOMS: atom_id res chain seq x y z
N MET A 1 2.17 -15.47 5.05
CA MET A 1 1.91 -14.22 5.77
C MET A 1 2.07 -14.34 7.28
N ALA A 2 1.21 -15.07 8.01
CA ALA A 2 1.30 -15.13 9.49
C ALA A 2 2.66 -15.63 10.01
N PHE A 3 3.11 -16.79 9.52
CA PHE A 3 4.44 -17.32 9.87
C PHE A 3 5.60 -16.43 9.42
N GLU A 4 5.43 -15.70 8.31
CA GLU A 4 6.44 -14.75 7.84
C GLU A 4 6.56 -13.56 8.80
N ALA A 5 5.44 -12.99 9.24
CA ALA A 5 5.43 -11.95 10.28
C ALA A 5 6.07 -12.45 11.59
N PHE A 6 5.86 -13.72 11.96
CA PHE A 6 6.53 -14.31 13.11
C PHE A 6 8.06 -14.39 12.93
N CYS A 7 8.56 -14.78 11.76
CA CYS A 7 9.99 -14.75 11.46
C CYS A 7 10.55 -13.32 11.51
N VAL A 8 9.84 -12.33 10.95
CA VAL A 8 10.26 -10.92 11.01
C VAL A 8 10.31 -10.42 12.46
N PHE A 9 9.36 -10.84 13.31
CA PHE A 9 9.37 -10.54 14.74
C PHE A 9 10.60 -11.11 15.43
N HIS A 10 10.92 -12.38 15.22
CA HIS A 10 12.11 -13.00 15.80
C HIS A 10 13.40 -12.30 15.37
N LYS A 11 13.51 -11.96 14.08
CA LYS A 11 14.66 -11.23 13.54
C LYS A 11 14.79 -9.82 14.13
N THR A 12 13.68 -9.11 14.32
CA THR A 12 13.68 -7.68 14.69
C THR A 12 13.70 -7.47 16.20
N CYS A 13 12.91 -8.24 16.94
CA CYS A 13 12.65 -8.03 18.37
C CYS A 13 13.39 -9.03 19.26
N MET A 14 13.90 -10.14 18.72
CA MET A 14 14.60 -11.18 19.48
C MET A 14 15.97 -11.53 18.88
N PRO A 15 16.87 -10.54 18.70
CA PRO A 15 18.21 -10.82 18.20
C PRO A 15 18.95 -11.77 19.16
N GLY A 16 19.62 -12.78 18.61
CA GLY A 16 20.38 -13.76 19.40
C GLY A 16 19.55 -14.86 20.06
N ASN A 17 18.25 -14.98 19.73
CA ASN A 17 17.45 -16.10 20.20
C ASN A 17 17.96 -17.45 19.64
N ILE A 18 17.70 -18.56 20.37
CA ILE A 18 18.19 -19.90 20.04
C ILE A 18 17.65 -20.47 18.71
N TYR A 19 16.58 -19.91 18.18
CA TYR A 19 15.95 -20.32 16.93
C TYR A 19 16.39 -19.46 15.72
N GLY A 20 17.21 -18.43 15.95
CA GLY A 20 17.70 -17.52 14.92
C GLY A 20 16.59 -16.68 14.27
N GLU A 21 16.79 -16.32 12.99
CA GLU A 21 15.88 -15.48 12.22
C GLU A 21 14.65 -16.24 11.66
N LYS A 22 14.73 -17.57 11.58
CA LYS A 22 13.67 -18.41 11.01
C LYS A 22 13.37 -19.59 11.94
N PRO A 23 12.57 -19.35 12.99
CA PRO A 23 12.17 -20.41 13.90
C PRO A 23 11.40 -21.54 13.17
N PRO A 24 11.43 -22.78 13.69
CA PRO A 24 10.60 -23.86 13.17
C PRO A 24 9.10 -23.52 13.22
N LEU A 25 8.33 -24.06 12.26
CA LEU A 25 6.88 -23.81 12.18
C LEU A 25 6.13 -24.25 13.45
N ASP A 26 6.54 -25.34 14.09
CA ASP A 26 6.03 -25.79 15.39
C ASP A 26 6.01 -24.65 16.43
N LYS A 27 7.12 -23.89 16.52
CA LYS A 27 7.26 -22.82 17.51
C LYS A 27 6.28 -21.69 17.27
N PHE A 28 5.96 -21.42 16.00
CA PHE A 28 4.92 -20.47 15.66
C PHE A 28 3.54 -20.99 16.08
N ILE A 29 3.19 -22.23 15.71
CA ILE A 29 1.88 -22.83 16.00
C ILE A 29 1.59 -22.86 17.51
N ASN A 30 2.62 -23.16 18.31
CA ASN A 30 2.51 -23.27 19.76
C ASN A 30 2.79 -21.95 20.51
N SER A 31 3.00 -20.83 19.81
CA SER A 31 3.29 -19.54 20.46
C SER A 31 2.06 -18.95 21.14
N PRO A 32 2.21 -18.28 22.31
CA PRO A 32 1.10 -17.56 22.95
C PRO A 32 0.50 -16.47 22.05
N GLU A 33 1.30 -15.90 21.15
CA GLU A 33 0.92 -14.83 20.22
C GLU A 33 0.31 -15.35 18.90
N TYR A 34 0.16 -16.67 18.72
CA TYR A 34 -0.30 -17.29 17.46
C TYR A 34 -1.52 -16.58 16.86
N ASN A 35 -2.56 -16.35 17.67
CA ASN A 35 -3.80 -15.72 17.20
C ASN A 35 -3.59 -14.29 16.70
N GLY A 36 -2.68 -13.53 17.33
CA GLY A 36 -2.34 -12.18 16.90
C GLY A 36 -1.64 -12.17 15.54
N PHE A 37 -0.64 -13.03 15.36
CA PHE A 37 0.06 -13.20 14.08
C PHE A 37 -0.83 -13.79 12.99
N TYR A 38 -1.73 -14.71 13.34
CA TYR A 38 -2.71 -15.28 12.40
C TYR A 38 -3.66 -14.19 11.89
N THR A 39 -4.24 -13.40 12.80
CA THR A 39 -5.13 -12.27 12.46
C THR A 39 -4.40 -11.27 11.57
N PHE A 40 -3.18 -10.89 11.94
CA PHE A 40 -2.38 -9.97 11.15
C PHE A 40 -2.01 -10.55 9.78
N GLY A 41 -1.64 -11.83 9.72
CA GLY A 41 -1.32 -12.51 8.47
C GLY A 41 -2.51 -12.60 7.51
N LYS A 42 -3.72 -12.82 8.04
CA LYS A 42 -4.97 -12.76 7.27
C LYS A 42 -5.21 -11.35 6.75
N TYR A 43 -5.10 -10.35 7.61
CA TYR A 43 -5.25 -8.94 7.24
C TYR A 43 -4.28 -8.53 6.12
N LEU A 44 -3.00 -8.89 6.22
CA LEU A 44 -2.01 -8.61 5.17
C LEU A 44 -2.37 -9.24 3.82
N ALA A 45 -2.90 -10.46 3.83
CA ALA A 45 -3.34 -11.13 2.62
C ALA A 45 -4.55 -10.41 1.98
N GLU A 46 -5.48 -9.92 2.79
CA GLU A 46 -6.67 -9.18 2.33
C GLU A 46 -6.32 -7.80 1.78
N LEU A 47 -5.30 -7.13 2.33
CA LEU A 47 -4.84 -5.84 1.82
C LEU A 47 -4.36 -5.91 0.36
N LYS A 48 -3.87 -7.09 -0.08
CA LYS A 48 -3.23 -7.30 -1.39
C LYS A 48 -2.20 -6.21 -1.73
N LEU A 49 -1.50 -5.69 -0.72
CA LEU A 49 -0.34 -4.83 -0.95
C LEU A 49 0.77 -5.66 -1.60
N PRO A 50 1.64 -5.04 -2.40
CA PRO A 50 2.80 -5.73 -2.91
C PRO A 50 3.68 -6.31 -1.79
N LYS A 51 4.33 -7.45 -2.07
CA LYS A 51 5.00 -8.27 -1.04
C LYS A 51 6.08 -7.50 -0.26
N ASP A 52 6.87 -6.70 -0.96
CA ASP A 52 7.89 -5.82 -0.37
C ASP A 52 7.26 -4.81 0.60
N GLN A 53 6.13 -4.20 0.23
CA GLN A 53 5.39 -3.29 1.09
C GLN A 53 4.77 -4.00 2.30
N GLN A 54 4.27 -5.24 2.14
CA GLN A 54 3.81 -6.06 3.28
C GLN A 54 4.94 -6.35 4.26
N GLN A 55 6.15 -6.67 3.78
CA GLN A 55 7.31 -6.90 4.64
C GLN A 55 7.75 -5.63 5.38
N GLU A 56 7.71 -4.48 4.72
CA GLU A 56 7.96 -3.19 5.35
C GLU A 56 6.89 -2.85 6.42
N PHE A 57 5.63 -3.22 6.18
CA PHE A 57 4.57 -3.03 7.17
C PHE A 57 4.77 -3.91 8.40
N MET A 58 5.17 -5.19 8.20
CA MET A 58 5.54 -6.08 9.31
C MET A 58 6.67 -5.48 10.16
N LYS A 59 7.73 -4.96 9.54
CA LYS A 59 8.82 -4.30 10.25
C LYS A 59 8.34 -3.04 10.98
N PHE A 60 7.52 -2.23 10.33
CA PHE A 60 6.99 -0.98 10.89
C PHE A 60 6.26 -1.23 12.22
N VAL A 61 5.30 -2.16 12.25
CA VAL A 61 4.51 -2.41 13.47
C VAL A 61 5.37 -2.89 14.64
N MET A 62 6.46 -3.61 14.35
CA MET A 62 7.41 -4.08 15.36
C MET A 62 8.35 -2.96 15.83
N GLN A 63 8.93 -2.21 14.89
CA GLN A 63 9.86 -1.12 15.20
C GLN A 63 9.20 0.03 15.95
N GLN A 64 7.91 0.30 15.66
CA GLN A 64 7.14 1.32 16.36
C GLN A 64 6.53 0.82 17.68
N GLY A 65 6.79 -0.44 18.07
CA GLY A 65 6.26 -1.01 19.31
C GLY A 65 4.73 -1.05 19.37
N VAL A 66 4.07 -1.17 18.21
CA VAL A 66 2.60 -1.27 18.15
C VAL A 66 2.18 -2.57 18.82
N LYS A 67 1.15 -2.52 19.67
CA LYS A 67 0.64 -3.72 20.34
C LYS A 67 0.03 -4.67 19.30
N ILE A 68 0.30 -5.97 19.43
CA ILE A 68 -0.14 -6.99 18.45
C ILE A 68 -1.65 -6.96 18.15
N LYS A 69 -2.48 -6.65 19.15
CA LYS A 69 -3.94 -6.51 19.00
C LYS A 69 -4.37 -5.35 18.08
N ASP A 70 -3.48 -4.40 17.86
CA ASP A 70 -3.73 -3.19 17.09
C ASP A 70 -3.14 -3.26 15.67
N TRP A 71 -2.31 -4.26 15.35
CA TRP A 71 -1.61 -4.38 14.05
C TRP A 71 -2.54 -4.38 12.82
N ALA A 72 -3.77 -4.87 12.98
CA ALA A 72 -4.78 -4.92 11.92
C ALA A 72 -5.78 -3.74 11.95
N LYS A 73 -5.50 -2.69 12.73
CA LYS A 73 -6.37 -1.51 12.81
C LYS A 73 -6.02 -0.52 11.70
N SER A 74 -7.05 0.13 11.13
CA SER A 74 -6.90 1.05 10.01
C SER A 74 -5.90 2.18 10.30
N PHE A 75 -5.95 2.78 11.49
CA PHE A 75 -5.04 3.86 11.86
C PHE A 75 -3.56 3.45 11.82
N VAL A 76 -3.23 2.18 12.09
CA VAL A 76 -1.86 1.66 12.03
C VAL A 76 -1.40 1.51 10.58
N LEU A 77 -2.28 1.01 9.70
CA LEU A 77 -2.01 0.96 8.27
C LEU A 77 -1.86 2.38 7.70
N GLU A 78 -2.78 3.29 8.02
CA GLU A 78 -2.76 4.66 7.50
C GLU A 78 -1.47 5.39 7.85
N GLU A 79 -0.98 5.24 9.08
CA GLU A 79 0.31 5.81 9.49
C GLU A 79 1.48 5.17 8.72
N PHE A 80 1.46 3.84 8.55
CA PHE A 80 2.46 3.16 7.73
C PHE A 80 2.47 3.67 6.28
N ILE A 81 1.30 3.78 5.62
CA ILE A 81 1.20 4.22 4.22
C ILE A 81 1.67 5.67 4.07
N LYS A 82 1.33 6.55 5.03
CA LYS A 82 1.83 7.94 5.05
C LYS A 82 3.36 8.00 5.02
N LEU A 83 4.02 7.17 5.82
CA LEU A 83 5.49 7.13 5.88
C LEU A 83 6.10 6.39 4.68
N TYR A 84 5.50 5.27 4.26
CA TYR A 84 5.98 4.45 3.15
C TYR A 84 5.94 5.21 1.83
N SER A 85 4.83 5.89 1.53
CA SER A 85 4.67 6.63 0.28
C SER A 85 5.71 7.74 0.11
N LEU A 86 6.23 8.33 1.21
CA LEU A 86 7.29 9.32 1.16
C LEU A 86 8.66 8.76 0.76
N LYS A 87 8.91 7.46 0.95
CA LYS A 87 10.14 6.77 0.50
C LYS A 87 9.96 5.93 -0.76
N GLU A 88 8.72 5.75 -1.23
CA GLU A 88 8.40 4.96 -2.42
C GLU A 88 9.01 5.58 -3.69
N ASP A 89 9.51 4.69 -4.55
CA ASP A 89 10.01 5.01 -5.89
C ASP A 89 8.85 5.08 -6.91
N PRO A 90 8.81 6.08 -7.81
CA PRO A 90 7.74 6.22 -8.79
C PRO A 90 7.55 5.03 -9.72
N LYS A 91 8.64 4.36 -10.12
CA LYS A 91 8.54 3.14 -10.92
C LYS A 91 7.75 2.06 -10.19
N ARG A 92 7.99 1.92 -8.88
CA ARG A 92 7.26 0.97 -8.03
C ARG A 92 5.77 1.30 -7.96
N ALA A 93 5.45 2.60 -7.85
CA ALA A 93 4.07 3.07 -7.87
C ALA A 93 3.36 2.74 -9.20
N VAL A 94 4.05 2.91 -10.34
CA VAL A 94 3.54 2.58 -11.68
C VAL A 94 3.30 1.08 -11.83
N GLU A 95 4.28 0.25 -11.48
CA GLU A 95 4.12 -1.21 -11.51
C GLU A 95 2.93 -1.66 -10.65
N SER A 96 2.79 -1.10 -9.46
CA SER A 96 1.73 -1.48 -8.51
C SER A 96 0.34 -1.08 -9.00
N VAL A 97 0.19 0.10 -9.61
CA VAL A 97 -1.11 0.54 -10.13
C VAL A 97 -1.50 -0.21 -11.41
N ILE A 98 -0.55 -0.62 -12.26
CA ILE A 98 -0.84 -1.46 -13.43
C ILE A 98 -1.35 -2.82 -12.98
N ILE A 99 -0.70 -3.48 -12.01
CA ILE A 99 -1.17 -4.76 -11.45
C ILE A 99 -2.57 -4.61 -10.86
N LEU A 100 -2.83 -3.52 -10.12
CA LEU A 100 -4.16 -3.23 -9.59
C LEU A 100 -5.20 -3.03 -10.70
N ALA A 101 -4.85 -2.31 -11.76
CA ALA A 101 -5.73 -2.07 -12.91
C ALA A 101 -6.03 -3.37 -13.67
N GLU A 102 -5.06 -4.28 -13.79
CA GLU A 102 -5.24 -5.62 -14.37
C GLU A 102 -6.14 -6.50 -13.50
N GLU A 103 -5.97 -6.48 -12.17
CA GLU A 103 -6.88 -7.15 -11.23
C GLU A 103 -8.33 -6.66 -11.42
N TRP A 104 -8.53 -5.34 -11.40
CA TRP A 104 -9.84 -4.74 -11.62
C TRP A 104 -10.41 -5.07 -13.00
N SER A 105 -9.58 -5.05 -14.04
CA SER A 105 -9.91 -5.39 -15.43
C SER A 105 -10.48 -6.81 -15.52
N ASN A 106 -9.82 -7.78 -14.89
CA ASN A 106 -10.25 -9.18 -14.86
C ASN A 106 -11.58 -9.34 -14.12
N GLU A 107 -11.78 -8.63 -13.00
CA GLU A 107 -13.01 -8.69 -12.21
C GLU A 107 -14.21 -8.02 -12.92
N ASN A 108 -13.96 -7.06 -13.82
CA ASN A 108 -15.00 -6.24 -14.45
C ASN A 108 -15.18 -6.48 -15.96
N ASN A 109 -14.41 -7.38 -16.56
CA ASN A 109 -14.39 -7.67 -18.00
C ASN A 109 -14.25 -6.39 -18.86
N ARG A 110 -13.28 -5.56 -18.50
CA ARG A 110 -12.93 -4.30 -19.18
C ARG A 110 -11.46 -4.31 -19.58
N HIS A 111 -10.99 -3.30 -20.32
CA HIS A 111 -9.55 -3.13 -20.52
C HIS A 111 -8.93 -2.38 -19.32
N TRP A 112 -7.74 -2.76 -18.87
CA TRP A 112 -7.07 -2.15 -17.71
C TRP A 112 -6.85 -0.64 -17.87
N THR A 113 -6.67 -0.15 -19.09
CA THR A 113 -6.50 1.31 -19.35
C THR A 113 -7.76 2.13 -19.06
N GLU A 114 -8.93 1.49 -18.93
CA GLU A 114 -10.17 2.15 -18.50
C GLU A 114 -10.24 2.34 -16.97
N PHE A 115 -9.31 1.75 -16.20
CA PHE A 115 -9.36 1.70 -14.74
C PHE A 115 -9.59 3.08 -14.11
N PHE A 116 -8.77 4.07 -14.48
CA PHE A 116 -8.82 5.41 -13.91
C PHE A 116 -10.17 6.12 -14.11
N ASP A 117 -10.84 5.84 -15.23
CA ASP A 117 -12.09 6.49 -15.62
C ASP A 117 -13.33 5.70 -15.17
N LYS A 118 -13.19 4.39 -14.90
CA LYS A 118 -14.32 3.47 -14.68
C LYS A 118 -14.37 2.83 -13.30
N VAL A 119 -13.27 2.80 -12.54
CA VAL A 119 -13.33 2.31 -11.16
C VAL A 119 -14.35 3.14 -10.36
N PRO A 120 -15.20 2.54 -9.51
CA PRO A 120 -16.12 3.30 -8.67
C PRO A 120 -15.36 4.28 -7.75
N ALA A 121 -15.90 5.49 -7.55
CA ALA A 121 -15.27 6.54 -6.73
C ALA A 121 -14.92 6.04 -5.32
N SER A 122 -15.86 5.40 -4.63
CA SER A 122 -15.65 4.80 -3.31
C SER A 122 -14.51 3.76 -3.27
N MET A 123 -14.36 2.98 -4.34
CA MET A 123 -13.30 1.98 -4.47
C MET A 123 -11.94 2.65 -4.75
N ALA A 124 -11.92 3.69 -5.59
CA ALA A 124 -10.73 4.53 -5.78
C ALA A 124 -10.27 5.15 -4.46
N THR A 125 -11.19 5.76 -3.69
CA THR A 125 -10.90 6.29 -2.35
C THR A 125 -10.31 5.21 -1.45
N HIS A 126 -10.91 4.01 -1.43
CA HIS A 126 -10.39 2.89 -0.65
C HIS A 126 -8.96 2.53 -1.05
N PHE A 127 -8.68 2.37 -2.35
CA PHE A 127 -7.34 2.03 -2.83
C PHE A 127 -6.30 3.11 -2.52
N ILE A 128 -6.68 4.38 -2.51
CA ILE A 128 -5.80 5.48 -2.12
C ILE A 128 -5.47 5.39 -0.62
N ILE A 129 -6.49 5.29 0.26
CA ILE A 129 -6.26 5.29 1.72
C ILE A 129 -5.54 4.03 2.22
N THR A 130 -5.68 2.90 1.52
CA THR A 130 -4.95 1.67 1.86
C THR A 130 -3.58 1.59 1.19
N GLY A 131 -3.18 2.60 0.41
CA GLY A 131 -1.89 2.66 -0.28
C GLY A 131 -1.73 1.67 -1.44
N ARG A 132 -2.84 1.21 -2.02
CA ARG A 132 -2.86 0.45 -3.29
C ARG A 132 -2.67 1.38 -4.50
N ILE A 133 -3.08 2.64 -4.37
CA ILE A 133 -2.75 3.71 -5.32
C ILE A 133 -1.86 4.74 -4.59
N SER A 134 -0.66 4.94 -5.13
CA SER A 134 0.32 5.88 -4.58
C SER A 134 -0.03 7.33 -4.90
N PRO A 135 0.32 8.29 -4.00
CA PRO A 135 0.26 9.71 -4.32
C PRO A 135 1.09 10.12 -5.55
N TRP A 136 2.13 9.35 -5.91
CA TRP A 136 2.86 9.54 -7.16
C TRP A 136 1.95 9.45 -8.39
N ILE A 137 1.00 8.51 -8.38
CA ILE A 137 0.05 8.33 -9.47
C ILE A 137 -1.00 9.44 -9.45
N ILE A 138 -1.57 9.69 -8.27
CA ILE A 138 -2.68 10.66 -8.12
C ILE A 138 -2.27 12.07 -8.52
N TYR A 139 -1.10 12.53 -8.09
CA TYR A 139 -0.65 13.91 -8.32
C TYR A 139 0.34 14.04 -9.47
N GLY A 140 0.92 12.93 -9.94
CA GLY A 140 1.96 12.91 -10.97
C GLY A 140 1.47 12.45 -12.35
N THR A 141 0.20 12.09 -12.51
CA THR A 141 -0.36 11.66 -13.80
C THR A 141 -1.71 12.34 -14.06
N ASN A 142 -2.01 12.61 -15.33
CA ASN A 142 -3.32 13.11 -15.73
C ASN A 142 -4.41 12.07 -15.49
N ALA A 143 -4.14 10.78 -15.71
CA ALA A 143 -5.11 9.72 -15.43
C ALA A 143 -5.48 9.64 -13.93
N GLY A 144 -4.49 9.76 -13.04
CA GLY A 144 -4.71 9.85 -11.59
C GLY A 144 -5.53 11.07 -11.20
N GLN A 145 -5.27 12.23 -11.81
CA GLN A 145 -6.05 13.44 -11.56
C GLN A 145 -7.52 13.26 -11.98
N ARG A 146 -7.79 12.70 -13.16
CA ARG A 146 -9.16 12.40 -13.61
C ARG A 146 -9.89 11.45 -12.66
N MET A 147 -9.18 10.49 -12.06
CA MET A 147 -9.77 9.62 -11.04
C MET A 147 -10.22 10.41 -9.81
N VAL A 148 -9.38 11.34 -9.33
CA VAL A 148 -9.69 12.19 -8.17
C VAL A 148 -10.83 13.16 -8.45
N ASP A 149 -10.91 13.71 -9.66
CA ASP A 149 -11.96 14.66 -10.04
C ASP A 149 -13.38 14.06 -9.99
N ARG A 150 -13.49 12.73 -9.95
CA ARG A 150 -14.77 12.01 -9.79
C ARG A 150 -15.19 11.79 -8.33
N LEU A 151 -14.32 12.09 -7.37
CA LEU A 151 -14.62 11.91 -5.95
C LEU A 151 -15.60 12.99 -5.45
N ASN A 152 -16.53 12.60 -4.59
CA ASN A 152 -17.37 13.56 -3.88
C ASN A 152 -16.60 14.26 -2.74
N GLU A 153 -17.20 15.29 -2.13
CA GLU A 153 -16.56 16.09 -1.07
C GLU A 153 -16.05 15.26 0.11
N ARG A 154 -16.81 14.25 0.56
CA ARG A 154 -16.41 13.38 1.69
C ARG A 154 -15.27 12.46 1.30
N GLU A 155 -15.32 11.90 0.10
CA GLU A 155 -14.25 11.05 -0.44
C GLU A 155 -12.95 11.84 -0.62
N LEU A 156 -13.06 13.08 -1.11
CA LEU A 156 -11.93 13.99 -1.26
C LEU A 156 -11.34 14.37 0.09
N GLU A 157 -12.17 14.64 1.10
CA GLU A 157 -11.72 14.90 2.47
C GLU A 157 -10.90 13.73 3.03
N LEU A 158 -11.36 12.49 2.83
CA LEU A 158 -10.61 11.29 3.23
C LEU A 158 -9.24 11.21 2.56
N VAL A 159 -9.17 11.46 1.25
CA VAL A 159 -7.92 11.44 0.49
C VAL A 159 -6.95 12.54 0.96
N VAL A 160 -7.46 13.76 1.17
CA VAL A 160 -6.65 14.90 1.63
C VAL A 160 -6.14 14.71 3.07
N ASN A 161 -6.96 14.13 3.95
CA ASN A 161 -6.53 13.81 5.32
C ASN A 161 -5.52 12.65 5.36
N HIS A 162 -5.58 11.75 4.38
CA HIS A 162 -4.62 10.67 4.23
C HIS A 162 -3.29 11.16 3.65
N ILE A 163 -3.33 12.06 2.65
CA ILE A 163 -2.13 12.51 1.94
C ILE A 163 -1.83 13.98 2.23
N ASN A 164 -0.69 14.27 2.85
CA ASN A 164 -0.24 15.66 3.02
C ASN A 164 0.09 16.30 1.66
N VAL A 165 -0.87 17.06 1.13
CA VAL A 165 -0.80 17.73 -0.18
C VAL A 165 0.45 18.61 -0.30
N ASN A 166 0.82 19.33 0.77
CA ASN A 166 1.95 20.26 0.73
C ASN A 166 3.28 19.52 0.61
N THR A 167 3.44 18.41 1.35
CA THR A 167 4.62 17.54 1.26
C THR A 167 4.76 16.97 -0.15
N TRP A 168 3.66 16.51 -0.75
CA TRP A 168 3.67 15.89 -2.07
C TRP A 168 3.88 16.89 -3.22
N LYS A 169 3.32 18.09 -3.12
CA LYS A 169 3.62 19.18 -4.06
C LYS A 169 5.11 19.50 -4.10
N HIS A 170 5.79 19.49 -2.95
CA HIS A 170 7.23 19.72 -2.88
C HIS A 170 8.04 18.54 -3.45
N LYS A 171 7.61 17.30 -3.14
CA LYS A 171 8.25 16.08 -3.62
C LYS A 171 8.18 15.96 -5.15
N LEU A 172 7.03 16.23 -5.74
CA LEU A 172 6.84 16.23 -7.21
C LEU A 172 7.64 17.30 -7.92
N LYS A 173 7.71 18.54 -7.39
CA LYS A 173 8.53 19.60 -7.99
C LYS A 173 10.01 19.25 -8.06
N LYS A 174 10.51 18.46 -7.11
CA LYS A 174 11.89 17.99 -7.08
C LYS A 174 12.13 16.78 -7.97
N TYR A 175 11.07 16.10 -8.40
CA TYR A 175 11.17 14.98 -9.31
C TYR A 175 11.28 15.53 -10.73
N PRO A 176 12.44 15.40 -11.40
CA PRO A 176 12.64 15.98 -12.70
C PRO A 176 11.65 15.40 -13.71
N ALA A 177 11.08 16.25 -14.56
CA ALA A 177 10.11 15.87 -15.59
C ALA A 177 10.64 14.81 -16.57
N SER A 178 11.96 14.61 -16.64
CA SER A 178 12.63 13.61 -17.47
C SER A 178 12.62 12.18 -16.89
N LEU A 179 11.90 11.95 -15.80
CA LEU A 179 11.72 10.62 -15.19
C LEU A 179 10.38 10.05 -15.67
N ASN A 180 10.48 9.41 -16.84
CA ASN A 180 9.40 9.02 -17.75
C ASN A 180 8.48 7.91 -17.22
N GLU A 181 8.69 7.34 -16.03
CA GLU A 181 7.91 6.18 -15.60
C GLU A 181 6.41 6.51 -15.46
N LEU A 182 6.09 7.72 -15.02
CA LEU A 182 4.71 8.19 -14.87
C LEU A 182 4.03 8.48 -16.22
N GLU A 183 4.80 8.87 -17.24
CA GLU A 183 4.27 9.17 -18.59
C GLU A 183 3.62 7.93 -19.21
N ILE A 184 4.14 6.73 -18.91
CA ILE A 184 3.57 5.46 -19.38
C ILE A 184 2.08 5.36 -19.04
N ILE A 185 1.67 5.83 -17.85
CA ILE A 185 0.27 5.82 -17.44
C ILE A 185 -0.55 6.79 -18.32
N ASP A 186 -0.04 7.98 -18.59
CA ASP A 186 -0.76 8.99 -19.37
C ASP A 186 -0.82 8.67 -20.86
N GLU A 187 0.21 8.05 -21.42
CA GLU A 187 0.24 7.59 -22.81
C GLU A 187 -0.71 6.41 -23.06
N THR A 188 -0.88 5.52 -22.07
CA THR A 188 -1.72 4.33 -22.21
C THR A 188 -3.17 4.54 -21.78
N CYS A 189 -3.38 5.34 -20.73
CA CYS A 189 -4.69 5.61 -20.14
C CYS A 189 -5.22 6.98 -20.60
N ILE A 190 -5.34 7.15 -21.93
CA ILE A 190 -5.89 8.35 -22.54
C ILE A 190 -7.42 8.37 -22.38
N SER A 191 -7.97 9.53 -22.02
CA SER A 191 -9.42 9.73 -22.00
C SER A 191 -9.99 9.52 -23.41
N LYS A 192 -10.90 8.55 -23.56
CA LYS A 192 -11.67 8.35 -24.79
C LYS A 192 -12.89 9.24 -24.84
#